data_AF-Q1Z8V8-F1
#
_entry.id   AF-Q1Z8V8-F1
#
_cell.length_a   1.000
_cell.length_b   1.000
_cell.length_c   1.000
_cell.angle_alpha   90.00
_cell.angle_beta   90.00
_cell.angle_gamma   90.00
#
_symmetry.space_group_name_H-M   'P 1'
#
loop_
_entity.id
_entity.type
_entity.pdbx_description
1 polymer ?
#
loop_
_entity_poly.entity_id
_entity_poly.type
_entity_poly.pdbx_seq_one_letter_code
_entity_poly.pdbx_strand_id
1 'polypeptide(L)'
;MNIQQVTWEEALPLRRRVLWPNKSVSFCKVKGDESATHYGAFINGELVCVASVYIDGNEARLRKFATLHEHQGKGIGSKVIEYIVLNLKCLNV
;
A
#
# COMPACT_ATOMS: atom_id res chain seq x y z
N MET A 1 -15.24 -3.64 -4.19
CA MET A 1 -13.83 -3.33 -3.87
C MET A 1 -13.72 -3.28 -2.35
N ASN A 2 -12.77 -4.01 -1.78
CA ASN A 2 -12.53 -4.05 -0.33
C ASN A 2 -11.16 -3.41 -0.04
N ILE A 3 -11.05 -2.55 0.98
CA ILE A 3 -9.77 -2.00 1.42
C ILE A 3 -9.53 -2.47 2.85
N GLN A 4 -8.38 -3.08 3.08
CA GLN A 4 -8.01 -3.64 4.39
C GLN A 4 -6.50 -3.50 4.63
N GLN A 5 -6.07 -3.73 5.86
CA GLN A 5 -4.65 -3.88 6.14
C GLN A 5 -4.16 -5.20 5.54
N VAL A 6 -2.90 -5.20 5.10
CA VAL A 6 -2.19 -6.37 4.57
C VAL A 6 -0.84 -6.46 5.27
N THR A 7 -0.15 -7.59 5.18
CA THR A 7 1.23 -7.67 5.66
C THR A 7 2.19 -7.03 4.65
N TRP A 8 3.41 -6.74 5.09
CA TRP A 8 4.43 -6.23 4.16
C TRP A 8 4.80 -7.27 3.10
N GLU A 9 4.79 -8.56 3.45
CA GLU A 9 5.03 -9.69 2.55
C GLU A 9 4.01 -9.74 1.42
N GLU A 10 2.73 -9.57 1.75
CA GLU A 10 1.62 -9.55 0.79
C GLU A 10 1.75 -8.39 -0.20
N ALA A 11 2.33 -7.26 0.22
CA ALA A 11 2.54 -6.11 -0.65
C ALA A 11 3.69 -6.28 -1.65
N LEU A 12 4.69 -7.11 -1.35
CA LEU A 12 5.92 -7.19 -2.15
C LEU A 12 5.70 -7.64 -3.61
N PRO A 13 4.87 -8.66 -3.91
CA PRO A 13 4.61 -9.06 -5.30
C PRO A 13 4.04 -7.92 -6.15
N LEU A 14 3.11 -7.13 -5.61
CA LEU A 14 2.53 -6.01 -6.33
C LEU A 14 3.53 -4.86 -6.51
N ARG A 15 4.29 -4.52 -5.46
CA ARG A 15 5.37 -3.53 -5.55
C ARG A 15 6.38 -3.92 -6.62
N ARG A 16 6.77 -5.20 -6.68
CA ARG A 16 7.65 -5.71 -7.74
C ARG A 16 7.02 -5.46 -9.10
N ARG A 17 5.79 -5.93 -9.32
CA ARG A 17 5.12 -5.85 -10.63
C ARG A 17 4.98 -4.41 -11.15
N VAL A 18 4.77 -3.44 -10.27
CA VAL A 18 4.49 -2.04 -10.66
C VAL A 18 5.69 -1.11 -10.50
N LEU A 19 6.39 -1.14 -9.36
CA LEU A 19 7.47 -0.20 -9.04
C LEU A 19 8.85 -0.69 -9.51
N TRP A 20 9.07 -2.01 -9.48
CA TRP A 20 10.38 -2.61 -9.75
C TRP A 20 10.30 -3.93 -10.53
N PRO A 21 9.76 -3.92 -11.77
CA PRO A 21 9.44 -5.14 -12.52
C PRO A 21 10.67 -6.04 -12.76
N ASN A 22 11.85 -5.42 -12.87
CA ASN A 22 13.12 -6.08 -13.17
C ASN A 22 13.93 -6.49 -11.92
N LYS A 23 13.32 -6.46 -10.72
CA LYS A 23 13.99 -6.82 -9.46
C LYS A 23 13.35 -8.06 -8.84
N SER A 24 14.07 -8.68 -7.90
CA SER A 24 13.52 -9.78 -7.10
C SER A 24 12.47 -9.28 -6.11
N VAL A 25 11.62 -10.18 -5.61
CA VAL A 25 10.66 -9.86 -4.54
C VAL A 25 11.40 -9.41 -3.27
N SER A 26 12.53 -10.06 -2.94
CA SER A 26 13.35 -9.68 -1.78
C SER A 26 13.91 -8.26 -1.86
N PHE A 27 14.26 -7.77 -3.05
CA PHE A 27 14.70 -6.39 -3.26
C PHE A 27 13.59 -5.37 -2.98
N CYS A 28 12.33 -5.78 -3.11
CA CYS A 28 11.17 -4.91 -2.90
C CYS A 28 10.87 -4.67 -1.41
N LYS A 29 11.46 -5.47 -0.52
CA LYS A 29 11.47 -5.23 0.92
C LYS A 29 12.43 -4.08 1.22
N VAL A 30 11.96 -3.06 1.92
CA VAL A 30 12.78 -1.90 2.30
C VAL A 30 12.81 -1.74 3.82
N LYS A 31 13.86 -1.07 4.32
CA LYS A 31 14.00 -0.77 5.75
C LYS A 31 12.73 -0.09 6.28
N GLY A 32 12.17 -0.65 7.35
CA GLY A 32 11.00 -0.15 8.05
C GLY A 32 9.67 -0.73 7.56
N ASP A 33 9.66 -1.66 6.60
CA ASP A 33 8.44 -2.39 6.23
C ASP A 33 7.89 -3.17 7.43
N GLU A 34 8.73 -3.72 8.29
CA GLU A 34 8.28 -4.45 9.47
C GLU A 34 7.54 -3.59 10.51
N SER A 35 7.74 -2.26 10.48
CA SER A 35 7.13 -1.30 11.40
C SER A 35 6.07 -0.42 10.75
N ALA A 36 5.89 -0.52 9.44
CA ALA A 36 4.92 0.31 8.71
C ALA A 36 3.53 -0.35 8.73
N THR A 37 2.49 0.47 8.62
CA THR A 37 1.14 -0.03 8.35
C THR A 37 0.94 -0.16 6.84
N HIS A 38 0.54 -1.34 6.38
CA HIS A 38 0.31 -1.59 4.97
C HIS A 38 -1.17 -1.76 4.67
N TYR A 39 -1.59 -1.21 3.55
CA TYR A 39 -2.97 -1.25 3.09
C TYR A 39 -3.03 -1.87 1.70
N GLY A 40 -4.06 -2.67 1.47
CA GLY A 40 -4.36 -3.33 0.19
C GLY A 40 -5.79 -3.06 -0.26
N ALA A 41 -5.98 -2.80 -1.54
CA ALA A 41 -7.30 -2.81 -2.17
C ALA A 41 -7.50 -4.10 -2.98
N PHE A 42 -8.65 -4.73 -2.78
CA PHE A 42 -9.02 -5.99 -3.39
C PHE A 42 -10.23 -5.83 -4.32
N ILE A 43 -10.14 -6.44 -5.50
CA ILE A 43 -11.24 -6.59 -6.45
C ILE A 43 -11.34 -8.07 -6.79
N ASN A 44 -12.52 -8.68 -6.57
CA ASN A 44 -12.76 -10.11 -6.80
C ASN A 44 -11.72 -11.03 -6.13
N GLY A 45 -11.23 -10.65 -4.95
CA GLY A 45 -10.19 -11.40 -4.21
C GLY A 45 -8.75 -11.14 -4.65
N GLU A 46 -8.53 -10.42 -5.76
CA GLU A 46 -7.19 -10.04 -6.22
C GLU A 46 -6.73 -8.75 -5.55
N LEU A 47 -5.50 -8.72 -5.03
CA LEU A 47 -4.84 -7.51 -4.53
C LEU A 47 -4.40 -6.64 -5.72
N VAL A 48 -5.06 -5.50 -5.93
CA VAL A 48 -4.86 -4.64 -7.10
C VAL A 48 -4.17 -3.31 -6.79
N CYS A 49 -4.10 -2.92 -5.52
CA CYS A 49 -3.42 -1.71 -5.06
C CYS A 49 -2.80 -1.94 -3.69
N VAL A 50 -1.60 -1.38 -3.45
CA VAL A 50 -0.96 -1.36 -2.13
C VAL A 50 -0.47 0.03 -1.76
N ALA A 51 -0.44 0.34 -0.47
CA ALA A 51 0.11 1.55 0.12
C ALA A 51 0.81 1.20 1.43
N SER A 52 1.88 1.93 1.80
CA SER A 52 2.61 1.70 3.05
C SER A 52 2.82 3.01 3.78
N VAL A 53 2.42 3.07 5.04
CA VAL A 53 2.42 4.29 5.85
C VAL A 53 3.37 4.11 7.02
N TYR A 54 4.33 5.01 7.11
CA TYR A 54 5.33 5.07 8.15
C TYR A 54 4.97 6.24 9.05
N ILE A 55 4.72 5.98 10.33
CA ILE A 55 4.30 6.98 11.30
C ILE A 55 5.49 7.32 12.20
N ASP A 56 5.73 8.60 12.40
CA ASP A 56 6.74 9.13 13.33
C ASP A 56 6.13 10.33 14.07
N GLY A 57 5.76 10.13 15.34
CA GLY A 57 4.98 11.10 16.10
C GLY A 57 3.63 11.43 15.41
N ASN A 58 3.43 12.70 15.08
CA ASN A 58 2.23 13.23 14.42
C ASN A 58 2.44 13.42 12.91
N GLU A 59 3.41 12.72 12.33
CA GLU A 59 3.64 12.74 10.89
C GLU A 59 3.48 11.34 10.30
N ALA A 60 2.78 11.28 9.17
CA ALA A 60 2.60 10.05 8.42
C ALA A 60 3.21 10.21 7.02
N ARG A 61 4.10 9.30 6.65
CA ARG A 61 4.72 9.28 5.32
C ARG A 61 4.20 8.10 4.51
N LEU A 62 3.48 8.40 3.43
CA LEU A 62 3.08 7.42 2.43
C LEU A 62 4.27 7.03 1.53
N ARG A 63 4.52 5.73 1.38
CA ARG A 63 5.52 5.19 0.46
C ARG A 63 4.99 3.92 -0.21
N LYS A 64 5.68 3.51 -1.27
CA LYS A 64 5.44 2.24 -1.99
C LYS A 64 3.99 2.09 -2.44
N PHE A 65 3.39 3.21 -2.83
CA PHE A 65 2.03 3.26 -3.32
C PHE A 65 1.99 2.85 -4.78
N ALA A 66 1.21 1.81 -5.08
CA ALA A 66 1.17 1.21 -6.40
C ALA A 66 -0.21 0.59 -6.67
N THR A 67 -0.70 0.76 -7.89
CA THR A 67 -1.89 0.08 -8.42
C THR A 67 -1.49 -0.67 -9.68
N LEU A 68 -1.98 -1.89 -9.87
CA LEU A 68 -1.78 -2.66 -11.12
C LEU A 68 -2.19 -1.81 -12.34
N HIS A 69 -1.45 -1.93 -13.44
CA HIS A 69 -1.62 -1.04 -14.59
C HIS A 69 -3.02 -1.13 -15.20
N GLU A 70 -3.56 -2.35 -15.32
CA GLU A 70 -4.93 -2.64 -15.77
C GLU A 70 -6.03 -2.09 -14.84
N HIS A 71 -5.66 -1.65 -13.63
CA HIS A 71 -6.55 -1.07 -12.62
C HIS A 71 -6.33 0.45 -12.40
N GLN A 72 -5.35 1.06 -13.07
CA GLN A 72 -5.10 2.50 -12.98
C GLN A 72 -6.20 3.31 -13.68
N GLY A 73 -6.32 4.61 -13.33
CA GLY A 73 -7.34 5.51 -13.89
C GLY A 73 -8.78 5.27 -13.40
N LYS A 74 -9.01 4.30 -12.49
CA LYS A 74 -10.33 3.91 -11.99
C LYS A 74 -10.68 4.44 -10.59
N GLY A 75 -9.87 5.37 -10.05
CA GLY A 75 -10.08 5.95 -8.71
C GLY A 75 -9.74 5.05 -7.52
N ILE A 76 -9.23 3.83 -7.75
CA ILE A 76 -8.87 2.86 -6.68
C ILE A 76 -7.85 3.46 -5.71
N GLY A 77 -6.78 4.06 -6.26
CA GLY A 77 -5.75 4.68 -5.45
C GLY A 77 -6.28 5.81 -4.56
N SER A 78 -7.17 6.65 -5.10
CA SER A 78 -7.82 7.72 -4.33
C SER A 78 -8.60 7.16 -3.15
N LYS A 79 -9.35 6.07 -3.36
CA LYS A 79 -10.11 5.40 -2.29
C LYS A 79 -9.21 4.79 -1.22
N VAL A 80 -8.04 4.27 -1.58
CA VAL A 80 -7.02 3.81 -0.62
C VAL A 80 -6.49 4.98 0.21
N ILE A 81 -6.18 6.13 -0.41
CA ILE A 81 -5.72 7.33 0.31
C ILE A 81 -6.81 7.84 1.26
N GLU A 82 -8.06 7.94 0.81
CA GLU A 82 -9.19 8.33 1.67
C GLU A 82 -9.29 7.44 2.91
N TYR A 83 -9.22 6.12 2.73
CA TYR A 83 -9.24 5.15 3.82
C TYR A 83 -8.07 5.34 4.80
N ILE A 84 -6.86 5.57 4.27
CA ILE A 84 -5.66 5.83 5.09
C ILE A 84 -5.83 7.11 5.91
N VAL A 85 -6.27 8.21 5.30
CA VAL A 85 -6.46 9.50 5.98
C VAL A 85 -7.50 9.38 7.10
N LEU A 86 -8.60 8.64 6.86
CA LEU A 86 -9.60 8.38 7.90
C LEU A 86 -8.98 7.63 9.09
N ASN A 87 -8.17 6.60 8.84
CA ASN A 87 -7.49 5.87 9.92
C ASN A 87 -6.50 6.74 10.69
N LEU A 88 -5.69 7.56 10.00
CA LEU A 88 -4.72 8.44 10.65
C LEU A 88 -5.40 9.45 11.58
N LYS A 89 -6.53 10.04 11.16
CA LYS A 89 -7.35 10.91 12.02
C LYS A 89 -7.83 10.20 13.29
N CYS A 90 -8.26 8.95 13.19
CA CYS A 90 -8.67 8.16 14.35
C CYS A 90 -7.50 7.85 15.30
N LEU A 91 -6.28 7.79 14.77
CA LEU A 91 -5.05 7.58 15.54
C LEU A 91 -4.47 8.89 16.12
N ASN A 92 -5.09 10.03 15.83
CA ASN A 92 -4.58 11.37 16.15
C ASN A 92 -3.16 11.62 15.60
N VAL A 93 -2.87 11.05 14.43
CA VAL A 93 -1.68 11.34 13.62
C VAL A 93 -2.01 12.46 12.64
#